data_AF-A0A1E7IHS4-F1
#
_entry.id   AF-A0A1E7IHS4-F1
#
_cell.length_a   1.000
_cell.length_b   1.000
_cell.length_c   1.000
_cell.angle_alpha   90.00
_cell.angle_beta   90.00
_cell.angle_gamma   90.00
#
_symmetry.space_group_name_H-M   'P 1'
#
loop_
_entity.id
_entity.type
_entity.pdbx_description
1 polymer ?
#
loop_
_entity_poly.entity_id
_entity_poly.type
_entity_poly.pdbx_seq_one_letter_code
_entity_poly.pdbx_strand_id
1 'polypeptide(L)'
;MRVEISYKFIVGFIVVVASVVLLNILVPRMQIPEWTHQWITIVGALLVGLILGWIFSKAITANFGILTDGAERLSDGDLSRKVRLRTGLFSDETEDLAGSLNQVVDSLRNLVGQIRNSSVNVNQSSLALAATAEEMTATSHEVAGSIEQISRGAETQAEMVERVSKVVKEIAQGIELIASSADKLSTSAEETTMTARQGERMAITALDNMKQVLGQIEGNGQLTVSFSEQVQKIGTITDVITNIAQKTNLLALNATIEAARAGEYGHGFAVVAEEVSKLADSTSESAGEITRLIENTREQSHKVYQSMLESIKSIDAGREAIDIVGNSFTALIDKAETSQLKAVGITELTQQQLGGAQSIVEAIESIARVAEDNAASTEEASAATEEQSASMEEMTFASQRLSTLADELLTSVSRFNLGAEQTTSET
;
A
#
# COMPACT_ATOMS: atom_id res chain seq x y z
N MET A 1 -3.23 45.18 -87.64
CA MET A 1 -3.92 44.56 -88.79
C MET A 1 -3.05 43.39 -89.23
N ARG A 2 -3.56 42.16 -89.14
CA ARG A 2 -2.81 40.96 -89.52
C ARG A 2 -2.68 40.92 -91.04
N VAL A 3 -1.49 40.64 -91.52
CA VAL A 3 -1.23 40.43 -92.94
C VAL A 3 -0.49 39.12 -93.07
N GLU A 4 -1.18 38.10 -93.56
CA GLU A 4 -0.60 36.78 -93.79
C GLU A 4 0.65 36.88 -94.68
N ILE A 5 1.65 36.04 -94.43
CA ILE A 5 2.84 35.94 -95.28
C ILE A 5 2.43 35.72 -96.74
N SER A 6 1.39 34.91 -96.99
CA SER A 6 0.77 34.68 -98.30
C SER A 6 0.34 36.00 -98.95
N TYR A 7 -0.33 36.88 -98.20
CA TYR A 7 -0.77 38.19 -98.67
C TYR A 7 0.39 39.16 -98.87
N LYS A 8 1.45 39.09 -98.05
CA LYS A 8 2.68 39.88 -98.28
C LYS A 8 3.37 39.47 -99.59
N PHE A 9 3.38 38.16 -99.92
CA PHE A 9 3.82 37.67 -101.22
C PHE A 9 2.94 38.17 -102.37
N ILE A 10 1.61 38.13 -102.21
CA ILE A 10 0.66 38.63 -103.22
C ILE A 10 0.85 40.14 -103.44
N VAL A 11 0.97 40.94 -102.38
CA VAL A 11 1.23 42.38 -102.48
C VAL A 11 2.57 42.64 -103.14
N GLY A 12 3.63 41.91 -102.76
CA GLY A 12 4.93 41.97 -103.43
C GLY A 12 4.84 41.66 -104.92
N PHE A 13 4.09 40.61 -105.29
CA PHE A 13 3.82 40.26 -106.68
C PHE A 13 3.04 41.35 -107.42
N ILE A 14 2.01 41.94 -106.79
CA ILE A 14 1.26 43.08 -107.35
C ILE A 14 2.18 44.29 -107.56
N VAL A 15 3.10 44.59 -106.64
CA VAL A 15 4.08 45.68 -106.81
C VAL A 15 5.03 45.40 -107.99
N VAL A 16 5.45 44.14 -108.18
CA VAL A 16 6.25 43.75 -109.34
C VAL A 16 5.46 43.88 -110.64
N VAL A 17 4.20 43.41 -110.69
CA VAL A 17 3.34 43.57 -111.88
C VAL A 17 3.05 45.04 -112.15
N ALA A 18 2.77 45.84 -111.12
CA ALA A 18 2.56 47.28 -111.25
C ALA A 18 3.82 48.01 -111.73
N SER A 19 5.01 47.58 -111.29
CA SER A 19 6.27 48.15 -111.78
C SER A 19 6.53 47.79 -113.25
N VAL A 20 6.17 46.58 -113.71
CA VAL A 20 6.19 46.20 -115.14
C VAL A 20 5.28 47.13 -115.94
N VAL A 21 4.03 47.32 -115.50
CA VAL A 21 3.06 48.21 -116.19
C VAL A 21 3.56 49.65 -116.21
N LEU A 22 4.08 50.15 -115.08
CA LEU A 22 4.63 51.50 -114.97
C LEU A 22 5.85 51.71 -115.87
N LEU A 23 6.79 50.76 -115.88
CA LEU A 23 7.96 50.78 -116.76
C LEU A 23 7.54 50.74 -118.22
N ASN A 24 6.52 49.95 -118.59
CA ASN A 24 6.00 49.89 -119.96
C ASN A 24 5.36 51.21 -120.41
N ILE A 25 4.81 52.00 -119.49
CA ILE A 25 4.26 53.34 -119.77
C ILE A 25 5.36 54.42 -119.81
N LEU A 26 6.38 54.33 -118.96
CA LEU A 26 7.43 55.35 -118.83
C LEU A 26 8.52 55.23 -119.89
N VAL A 27 8.94 54.00 -120.22
CA VAL A 27 10.08 53.75 -121.11
C VAL A 27 9.88 54.37 -122.51
N PRO A 28 8.70 54.30 -123.16
CA PRO A 28 8.46 54.96 -124.45
C PRO A 28 8.50 56.50 -124.41
N ARG A 29 8.40 57.11 -123.23
CA ARG A 29 8.50 58.58 -123.05
C ARG A 29 9.94 59.06 -122.88
N MET A 30 10.87 58.15 -122.61
CA MET A 30 12.30 58.46 -122.63
C MET A 30 12.77 58.31 -124.08
N GLN A 31 13.50 59.29 -124.63
CA GLN A 31 13.99 59.31 -126.03
C GLN A 31 15.07 58.24 -126.29
N ILE A 32 14.76 56.97 -126.07
CA ILE A 32 15.65 55.80 -126.15
C ILE A 32 15.28 54.99 -127.41
N PRO A 33 16.21 54.30 -128.09
CA PRO A 33 15.89 53.52 -129.29
C PRO A 33 14.83 52.43 -129.07
N GLU A 34 13.85 52.33 -129.99
CA GLU A 34 12.67 51.43 -129.84
C GLU A 34 13.03 49.95 -129.61
N TRP A 35 14.16 49.47 -130.14
CA TRP A 35 14.63 48.09 -129.96
C TRP A 35 15.06 47.77 -128.51
N THR A 36 15.27 48.79 -127.66
CA THR A 36 15.71 48.62 -126.26
C THR A 36 14.58 48.65 -125.23
N HIS A 37 13.38 49.09 -125.61
CA HIS A 37 12.26 49.28 -124.67
C HIS A 37 11.83 47.97 -123.99
N GLN A 38 11.71 46.88 -124.73
CA GLN A 38 11.36 45.57 -124.17
C GLN A 38 12.41 45.05 -123.19
N TRP A 39 13.70 45.24 -123.48
CA TRP A 39 14.78 44.81 -122.60
C TRP A 39 14.82 45.61 -121.29
N ILE A 40 14.60 46.93 -121.33
CA ILE A 40 14.60 47.78 -120.12
C ILE A 40 13.43 47.44 -119.20
N THR A 41 12.24 47.20 -119.75
CA THR A 41 11.06 46.81 -118.95
C THR A 41 11.23 45.45 -118.27
N ILE A 42 11.76 44.45 -119.00
CA ILE A 42 12.01 43.11 -118.47
C ILE A 42 13.10 43.15 -117.38
N VAL A 43 14.23 43.81 -117.64
CA VAL A 43 15.34 43.90 -116.68
C VAL A 43 14.95 44.73 -115.45
N GLY A 44 14.22 45.83 -115.63
CA GLY A 44 13.73 46.65 -114.52
C GLY A 44 12.73 45.91 -113.62
N ALA A 45 11.79 45.18 -114.21
CA ALA A 45 10.86 44.33 -113.48
C ALA A 45 11.56 43.20 -112.71
N LEU A 46 12.55 42.57 -113.34
CA LEU A 46 13.36 41.52 -112.73
C LEU A 46 14.17 42.06 -111.56
N LEU A 47 14.77 43.25 -111.69
CA LEU A 47 15.49 43.93 -110.60
C LEU A 47 14.57 44.29 -109.42
N VAL A 48 13.38 44.84 -109.69
CA VAL A 48 12.40 45.16 -108.63
C VAL A 48 11.95 43.89 -107.90
N GLY A 49 11.67 42.80 -108.64
CA GLY A 49 11.33 41.50 -108.06
C GLY A 49 12.47 40.92 -107.21
N LEU A 50 13.72 41.04 -107.66
CA LEU A 50 14.90 40.55 -106.95
C LEU A 50 15.16 41.36 -105.66
N ILE A 51 15.02 42.69 -105.71
CA ILE A 51 15.18 43.57 -104.54
C ILE A 51 14.08 43.31 -103.51
N LEU A 52 12.80 43.28 -103.93
CA LEU A 52 11.68 42.99 -103.03
C LEU A 52 11.75 41.58 -102.47
N GLY A 53 12.09 40.60 -103.30
CA GLY A 53 12.32 39.21 -102.88
C GLY A 53 13.46 39.08 -101.89
N TRP A 54 14.57 39.80 -102.09
CA TRP A 54 15.70 39.84 -101.15
C TRP A 54 15.33 40.50 -99.82
N ILE A 55 14.65 41.65 -99.83
CA ILE A 55 14.19 42.33 -98.62
C ILE A 55 13.23 41.44 -97.82
N PHE A 56 12.28 40.82 -98.50
CA PHE A 56 11.28 39.96 -97.89
C PHE A 56 11.88 38.65 -97.35
N SER A 57 12.73 38.00 -98.15
CA SER A 57 13.50 36.82 -97.73
C SER A 57 14.36 37.12 -96.51
N LYS A 58 15.06 38.26 -96.50
CA LYS A 58 15.88 38.69 -95.37
C LYS A 58 15.04 38.97 -94.12
N ALA A 59 13.86 39.57 -94.27
CA ALA A 59 12.95 39.83 -93.15
C ALA A 59 12.38 38.54 -92.53
N ILE A 60 11.90 37.61 -93.37
CA ILE A 60 11.38 36.31 -92.91
C ILE A 60 12.49 35.46 -92.29
N THR A 61 13.63 35.33 -92.97
CA THR A 61 14.76 34.52 -92.50
C THR A 61 15.31 35.05 -91.17
N ALA A 62 15.31 36.37 -90.97
CA ALA A 62 15.68 36.97 -89.68
C ALA A 62 14.70 36.60 -88.55
N ASN A 63 13.39 36.61 -88.80
CA ASN A 63 12.40 36.20 -87.81
C ASN A 63 12.45 34.70 -87.50
N PHE A 64 12.62 33.84 -88.52
CA PHE A 64 12.83 32.41 -88.31
C PHE A 64 14.14 32.12 -87.56
N GLY A 65 15.22 32.86 -87.84
CA GLY A 65 16.46 32.76 -87.05
C GLY A 65 16.24 33.05 -85.57
N ILE A 66 15.44 34.06 -85.22
CA ILE A 66 15.08 34.39 -83.83
C ILE A 66 14.19 33.30 -83.20
N LEU A 67 13.26 32.73 -83.97
CA LEU A 67 12.40 31.63 -83.51
C LEU A 67 13.20 30.35 -83.26
N THR A 68 14.12 30.02 -84.16
CA THR A 68 15.02 28.86 -84.02
C THR A 68 15.95 29.05 -82.81
N ASP A 69 16.56 30.21 -82.64
CA ASP A 69 17.35 30.54 -81.44
C ASP A 69 16.51 30.45 -80.16
N GLY A 70 15.27 30.96 -80.19
CA GLY A 70 14.34 30.84 -79.08
C GLY A 70 13.98 29.39 -78.73
N ALA A 71 13.79 28.54 -79.74
CA ALA A 71 13.49 27.12 -79.56
C ALA A 71 14.72 26.32 -79.09
N GLU A 72 15.91 26.66 -79.58
CA GLU A 72 17.19 26.07 -79.14
C GLU A 72 17.47 26.40 -77.68
N ARG A 73 17.32 27.67 -77.30
CA ARG A 73 17.42 28.11 -75.89
C ARG A 73 16.39 27.43 -75.00
N LEU A 74 15.16 27.27 -75.47
CA LEU A 74 14.13 26.50 -74.77
C LEU A 74 14.54 25.03 -74.58
N SER A 75 15.10 24.40 -75.61
CA SER A 75 15.61 23.02 -75.56
C SER A 75 16.77 22.85 -74.58
N ASP A 76 17.62 23.87 -74.45
CA ASP A 76 18.72 23.88 -73.47
C ASP A 76 18.25 24.18 -72.04
N GLY A 77 16.96 24.48 -71.85
CA GLY A 77 16.36 24.77 -70.56
C GLY A 77 16.41 26.25 -70.15
N ASP A 78 16.77 27.17 -71.04
CA ASP A 78 16.74 28.61 -70.78
C ASP A 78 15.32 29.18 -70.91
N LEU A 79 14.57 29.15 -69.80
CA LEU A 79 13.24 29.73 -69.67
C LEU A 79 13.29 31.23 -69.30
N SER A 80 14.48 31.83 -69.21
CA SER A 80 14.66 33.14 -68.60
C SER A 80 14.12 34.29 -69.49
N ARG A 81 14.13 34.13 -70.82
CA ARG A 81 13.75 35.19 -71.76
C ARG A 81 12.66 34.75 -72.72
N LYS A 82 11.72 35.66 -72.99
CA LYS A 82 10.70 35.52 -74.03
C LYS A 82 11.31 35.74 -75.42
N VAL A 83 10.75 35.06 -76.41
CA VAL A 83 11.08 35.24 -77.83
C VAL A 83 10.42 36.53 -78.33
N ARG A 84 11.23 37.48 -78.77
CA ARG A 84 10.79 38.79 -79.27
C ARG A 84 11.29 38.98 -80.70
N LEU A 85 10.37 39.02 -81.66
CA LEU A 85 10.68 39.27 -83.06
C LEU A 85 11.03 40.75 -83.29
N ARG A 86 11.64 41.04 -84.45
CA ARG A 86 11.84 42.41 -84.91
C ARG A 86 10.49 43.01 -85.30
N THR A 87 10.21 44.24 -84.85
CA THR A 87 8.94 44.93 -85.11
C THR A 87 8.76 45.17 -86.61
N GLY A 88 7.79 44.51 -87.23
CA GLY A 88 7.36 44.76 -88.61
C GLY A 88 6.18 45.74 -88.66
N LEU A 89 5.84 46.25 -89.85
CA LEU A 89 4.66 47.12 -90.05
C LEU A 89 3.32 46.38 -89.82
N PHE A 90 3.30 45.05 -89.94
CA PHE A 90 2.10 44.21 -89.81
C PHE A 90 2.44 42.85 -89.19
N SER A 91 1.55 42.37 -88.31
CA SER A 91 1.64 41.05 -87.69
C SER A 91 1.38 39.92 -88.67
N ASP A 92 2.10 38.80 -88.53
CA ASP A 92 2.02 37.63 -89.40
C ASP A 92 2.17 36.31 -88.62
N GLU A 93 2.20 35.17 -89.32
CA GLU A 93 2.30 33.83 -88.73
C GLU A 93 3.57 33.63 -87.88
N THR A 94 4.66 34.38 -88.13
CA THR A 94 5.86 34.30 -87.29
C THR A 94 5.59 34.86 -85.89
N GLU A 95 4.75 35.90 -85.78
CA GLU A 95 4.34 36.50 -84.51
C GLU A 95 3.39 35.57 -83.73
N ASP A 96 2.48 34.86 -84.41
CA ASP A 96 1.63 33.82 -83.80
C ASP A 96 2.48 32.67 -83.23
N LEU A 97 3.53 32.24 -83.95
CA LEU A 97 4.45 31.20 -83.50
C LEU A 97 5.32 31.67 -82.33
N ALA A 98 5.79 32.93 -82.36
CA ALA A 98 6.49 33.53 -81.23
C ALA A 98 5.59 33.60 -79.98
N GLY A 99 4.32 33.96 -80.15
CA GLY A 99 3.31 33.96 -79.08
C GLY A 99 3.09 32.57 -78.47
N SER A 100 2.93 31.55 -79.33
CA SER A 100 2.77 30.16 -78.89
C SER A 100 4.00 29.63 -78.16
N LEU A 101 5.20 29.92 -78.68
CA LEU A 101 6.46 29.55 -78.04
C LEU A 101 6.63 30.23 -76.68
N ASN A 102 6.23 31.50 -76.55
CA ASN A 102 6.21 32.22 -75.28
C ASN A 102 5.20 31.62 -74.28
N GLN A 103 4.05 31.13 -74.73
CA GLN A 103 3.09 30.46 -73.86
C GLN A 103 3.65 29.12 -73.32
N VAL A 104 4.41 28.40 -74.14
CA VAL A 104 5.15 27.20 -73.70
C VAL A 104 6.22 27.57 -72.66
N VAL A 105 7.01 28.62 -72.92
CA VAL A 105 8.00 29.14 -71.96
C VAL A 105 7.35 29.50 -70.62
N ASP A 106 6.23 30.24 -70.64
CA ASP A 106 5.52 30.66 -69.42
C ASP A 106 4.93 29.44 -68.67
N SER A 107 4.37 28.45 -69.39
CA SER A 107 3.82 27.23 -68.79
C SER A 107 4.91 26.36 -68.15
N LEU A 108 6.03 26.15 -68.85
CA LEU A 108 7.17 25.42 -68.31
C LEU A 108 7.82 26.16 -67.14
N ARG A 109 7.94 27.49 -67.20
CA ARG A 109 8.45 28.31 -66.10
C ARG A 109 7.60 28.13 -64.84
N ASN A 110 6.27 28.18 -64.98
CA ASN A 110 5.35 27.96 -63.86
C ASN A 110 5.45 26.52 -63.31
N LEU A 111 5.50 25.51 -64.18
CA LEU A 111 5.62 24.11 -63.78
C LEU A 111 6.94 23.85 -63.04
N VAL A 112 8.07 24.31 -63.58
CA VAL A 112 9.40 24.18 -62.97
C VAL A 112 9.45 24.94 -61.63
N GLY A 113 8.85 26.14 -61.56
CA GLY A 113 8.72 26.89 -60.31
C GLY A 113 7.89 26.17 -59.25
N GLN A 114 6.75 25.57 -59.64
CA GLN A 114 5.91 24.76 -58.75
C GLN A 114 6.65 23.50 -58.27
N ILE A 115 7.37 22.79 -59.15
CA ILE A 115 8.17 21.62 -58.75
C ILE A 115 9.26 22.05 -57.77
N ARG A 116 10.00 23.13 -58.07
CA ARG A 116 11.04 23.66 -57.18
C ARG A 116 10.49 23.95 -55.78
N ASN A 117 9.39 24.70 -55.69
CA ASN A 117 8.77 25.04 -54.41
C ASN A 117 8.24 23.80 -53.68
N SER A 118 7.63 22.86 -54.40
CA SER A 118 7.13 21.61 -53.83
C SER A 118 8.28 20.74 -53.29
N SER A 119 9.37 20.61 -54.04
CA SER A 119 10.58 19.90 -53.61
C SER A 119 11.18 20.51 -52.35
N VAL A 120 11.29 21.85 -52.26
CA VAL A 120 11.78 22.52 -51.05
C VAL A 120 10.87 22.21 -49.85
N ASN A 121 9.55 22.30 -50.02
CA ASN A 121 8.59 22.01 -48.95
C ASN A 121 8.65 20.54 -48.51
N VAL A 122 8.74 19.59 -49.45
CA VAL A 122 8.88 18.16 -49.14
C VAL A 122 10.19 17.90 -48.40
N ASN A 123 11.30 18.51 -48.83
CA ASN A 123 12.59 18.36 -48.17
C ASN A 123 12.54 18.85 -46.71
N GLN A 124 12.03 20.07 -46.49
CA GLN A 124 11.88 20.64 -45.15
C GLN A 124 10.95 19.80 -44.26
N SER A 125 9.80 19.37 -44.79
CA SER A 125 8.85 18.53 -44.05
C SER A 125 9.44 17.18 -43.70
N SER A 126 10.24 16.61 -44.60
CA SER A 126 10.90 15.32 -44.37
C SER A 126 11.99 15.43 -43.30
N LEU A 127 12.80 16.49 -43.31
CA LEU A 127 13.78 16.73 -42.25
C LEU A 127 13.12 16.95 -40.88
N ALA A 128 12.01 17.70 -40.84
CA ALA A 128 11.23 17.87 -39.62
C ALA A 128 10.65 16.54 -39.12
N LEU A 129 10.11 15.72 -40.02
CA LEU A 129 9.56 14.41 -39.68
C LEU A 129 10.64 13.45 -39.14
N ALA A 130 11.84 13.46 -39.74
CA ALA A 130 12.98 12.68 -39.24
C ALA A 130 13.38 13.12 -37.82
N ALA A 131 13.46 14.43 -37.55
CA ALA A 131 13.77 14.94 -36.23
C ALA A 131 12.71 14.56 -35.17
N THR A 132 11.42 14.64 -35.53
CA THR A 132 10.33 14.20 -34.64
C THR A 132 10.37 12.69 -34.40
N ALA A 133 10.70 11.88 -35.41
CA ALA A 133 10.84 10.44 -35.25
C ALA A 133 12.01 10.09 -34.31
N GLU A 134 13.15 10.75 -34.44
CA GLU A 134 14.29 10.59 -33.51
C GLU A 134 13.93 10.96 -32.06
N GLU A 135 13.20 12.06 -31.86
CA GLU A 135 12.69 12.48 -30.55
C GLU A 135 11.74 11.43 -29.96
N MET A 136 10.81 10.91 -30.75
CA MET A 136 9.87 9.86 -30.34
C MET A 136 10.58 8.55 -29.99
N THR A 137 11.66 8.19 -30.68
CA THR A 137 12.52 7.04 -30.30
C THR A 137 13.16 7.27 -28.93
N ALA A 138 13.69 8.47 -28.67
CA ALA A 138 14.27 8.80 -27.38
C ALA A 138 13.22 8.72 -26.24
N THR A 139 12.02 9.24 -26.45
CA THR A 139 10.90 9.11 -25.49
C THR A 139 10.50 7.65 -25.29
N SER A 140 10.50 6.83 -26.34
CA SER A 140 10.19 5.40 -26.25
C SER A 140 11.20 4.67 -25.34
N HIS A 141 12.49 5.04 -25.38
CA HIS A 141 13.47 4.52 -24.43
C HIS A 141 13.21 4.94 -22.97
N GLU A 142 12.77 6.17 -22.73
CA GLU A 142 12.41 6.63 -21.39
C GLU A 142 11.17 5.88 -20.84
N VAL A 143 10.18 5.64 -21.70
CA VAL A 143 9.00 4.82 -21.38
C VAL A 143 9.43 3.39 -21.06
N ALA A 144 10.31 2.79 -21.86
CA ALA A 144 10.86 1.45 -21.59
C ALA A 144 11.58 1.37 -20.23
N GLY A 145 12.35 2.40 -19.86
CA GLY A 145 12.97 2.47 -18.54
C GLY A 145 11.94 2.54 -17.40
N SER A 146 10.85 3.29 -17.60
CA SER A 146 9.74 3.36 -16.64
C SER A 146 9.01 2.03 -16.49
N ILE A 147 8.77 1.33 -17.60
CA ILE A 147 8.20 -0.04 -17.64
C ILE A 147 9.07 -1.01 -16.83
N GLU A 148 10.40 -0.97 -17.00
CA GLU A 148 11.32 -1.82 -16.24
C GLU A 148 11.27 -1.52 -14.72
N GLN A 149 11.11 -0.24 -14.34
CA GLN A 149 10.91 0.13 -12.93
C GLN A 149 9.57 -0.39 -12.37
N ILE A 150 8.49 -0.31 -13.15
CA ILE A 150 7.18 -0.84 -12.75
C ILE A 150 7.25 -2.36 -12.58
N SER A 151 7.89 -3.07 -13.52
CA SER A 151 8.11 -4.52 -13.45
C SER A 151 8.82 -4.93 -12.15
N ARG A 152 9.96 -4.29 -11.83
CA ARG A 152 10.68 -4.52 -10.56
C ARG A 152 9.83 -4.19 -9.34
N GLY A 153 9.00 -3.16 -9.42
CA GLY A 153 8.05 -2.79 -8.37
C GLY A 153 6.99 -3.88 -8.14
N ALA A 154 6.44 -4.46 -9.20
CA ALA A 154 5.49 -5.56 -9.14
C ALA A 154 6.10 -6.83 -8.56
N GLU A 155 7.33 -7.18 -8.96
CA GLU A 155 8.07 -8.32 -8.40
C GLU A 155 8.32 -8.15 -6.88
N THR A 156 8.79 -6.96 -6.48
CA THR A 156 8.97 -6.63 -5.05
C THR A 156 7.65 -6.70 -4.29
N GLN A 157 6.54 -6.27 -4.91
CA GLN A 157 5.22 -6.33 -4.32
C GLN A 157 4.75 -7.78 -4.11
N ALA A 158 5.02 -8.67 -5.07
CA ALA A 158 4.72 -10.10 -4.95
C ALA A 158 5.51 -10.75 -3.79
N GLU A 159 6.80 -10.46 -3.66
CA GLU A 159 7.62 -10.94 -2.53
C GLU A 159 7.09 -10.42 -1.19
N MET A 160 6.71 -9.14 -1.12
CA MET A 160 6.13 -8.56 0.09
C MET A 160 4.79 -9.22 0.45
N VAL A 161 3.93 -9.49 -0.54
CA VAL A 161 2.66 -10.21 -0.36
C VAL A 161 2.90 -11.58 0.26
N GLU A 162 3.84 -12.36 -0.26
CA GLU A 162 4.17 -13.69 0.28
C GLU A 162 4.65 -13.58 1.74
N ARG A 163 5.54 -12.64 2.02
CA ARG A 163 6.08 -12.42 3.37
C ARG A 163 5.00 -12.00 4.36
N VAL A 164 4.13 -11.06 3.99
CA VAL A 164 3.05 -10.61 4.87
C VAL A 164 2.04 -11.73 5.09
N SER A 165 1.70 -12.50 4.05
CA SER A 165 0.82 -13.67 4.18
C SER A 165 1.35 -14.67 5.21
N LYS A 166 2.66 -14.96 5.19
CA LYS A 166 3.30 -15.80 6.21
C LYS A 166 3.16 -15.22 7.62
N VAL A 167 3.45 -13.93 7.80
CA VAL A 167 3.35 -13.26 9.11
C VAL A 167 1.92 -13.28 9.63
N VAL A 168 0.92 -13.04 8.78
CA VAL A 168 -0.50 -13.09 9.16
C VAL A 168 -0.92 -14.49 9.59
N LYS A 169 -0.42 -15.53 8.91
CA LYS A 169 -0.64 -16.92 9.31
C LYS A 169 -0.02 -17.23 10.68
N GLU A 170 1.20 -16.75 10.93
CA GLU A 170 1.84 -16.89 12.24
C GLU A 170 1.08 -16.14 13.34
N ILE A 171 0.54 -14.95 13.03
CA ILE A 171 -0.32 -14.18 13.94
C ILE A 171 -1.60 -14.96 14.25
N ALA A 172 -2.28 -15.52 13.25
CA ALA A 172 -3.50 -16.30 13.44
C ALA A 172 -3.25 -17.52 14.36
N GLN A 173 -2.16 -18.24 14.15
CA GLN A 173 -1.74 -19.34 15.03
C GLN A 173 -1.45 -18.86 16.46
N GLY A 174 -0.80 -17.71 16.61
CA GLY A 174 -0.55 -17.09 17.92
C GLY A 174 -1.86 -16.73 18.64
N ILE A 175 -2.85 -16.22 17.92
CA ILE A 175 -4.17 -15.88 18.46
C ILE A 175 -4.91 -17.14 18.94
N GLU A 176 -4.89 -18.23 18.15
CA GLU A 176 -5.48 -19.51 18.56
C GLU A 176 -4.84 -20.07 19.84
N LEU A 177 -3.51 -19.94 19.96
CA LEU A 177 -2.76 -20.32 21.18
C LEU A 177 -3.18 -19.48 22.40
N ILE A 178 -3.41 -18.18 22.22
CA ILE A 178 -3.91 -17.30 23.29
C ILE A 178 -5.33 -17.71 23.67
N ALA A 179 -6.21 -17.97 22.70
CA ALA A 179 -7.58 -18.42 22.96
C ALA A 179 -7.62 -19.74 23.74
N SER A 180 -6.79 -20.72 23.35
CA SER A 180 -6.66 -21.98 24.09
C SER A 180 -6.11 -21.77 25.50
N SER A 181 -5.18 -20.84 25.68
CA SER A 181 -4.62 -20.51 27.00
C SER A 181 -5.66 -19.82 27.90
N ALA A 182 -6.50 -18.96 27.33
CA ALA A 182 -7.61 -18.33 28.03
C ALA A 182 -8.67 -19.37 28.46
N ASP A 183 -9.01 -20.32 27.60
CA ASP A 183 -9.92 -21.42 27.93
C ASP A 183 -9.40 -22.28 29.11
N LYS A 184 -8.11 -22.63 29.09
CA LYS A 184 -7.45 -23.31 30.21
C LYS A 184 -7.45 -22.48 31.49
N LEU A 185 -7.23 -21.17 31.39
CA LEU A 185 -7.30 -20.26 32.54
C LEU A 185 -8.71 -20.19 33.12
N SER A 186 -9.74 -20.15 32.27
CA SER A 186 -11.15 -20.19 32.70
C SER A 186 -11.46 -21.47 33.47
N THR A 187 -11.05 -22.61 32.93
CA THR A 187 -11.24 -23.93 33.58
C THR A 187 -10.51 -24.00 34.93
N SER A 188 -9.25 -23.56 34.97
CA SER A 188 -8.46 -23.56 36.21
C SER A 188 -9.04 -22.61 37.28
N ALA A 189 -9.59 -21.46 36.86
CA ALA A 189 -10.28 -20.54 37.76
C ALA A 189 -11.58 -21.15 38.34
N GLU A 190 -12.32 -21.91 37.53
CA GLU A 190 -13.51 -22.64 37.98
C GLU A 190 -13.16 -23.72 39.02
N GLU A 191 -12.15 -24.55 38.75
CA GLU A 191 -11.65 -25.56 39.70
C GLU A 191 -11.15 -24.93 41.00
N THR A 192 -10.45 -23.79 40.90
CA THR A 192 -9.98 -23.01 42.04
C THR A 192 -11.16 -22.50 42.87
N THR A 193 -12.21 -21.98 42.23
CA THR A 193 -13.45 -21.53 42.89
C THR A 193 -14.13 -22.67 43.63
N MET A 194 -14.25 -23.85 42.99
CA MET A 194 -14.82 -25.03 43.63
C MET A 194 -14.03 -25.47 44.87
N THR A 195 -12.70 -25.54 44.75
CA THR A 195 -11.82 -25.95 45.85
C THR A 195 -11.86 -24.94 47.00
N ALA A 196 -11.90 -23.64 46.69
CA ALA A 196 -12.03 -22.59 47.69
C ALA A 196 -13.36 -22.65 48.44
N ARG A 197 -14.48 -22.86 47.72
CA ARG A 197 -15.81 -23.05 48.34
C ARG A 197 -15.88 -24.29 49.23
N GLN A 198 -15.12 -25.34 48.90
CA GLN A 198 -14.99 -26.50 49.78
C GLN A 198 -14.18 -26.15 51.04
N GLY A 199 -13.06 -25.43 50.89
CA GLY A 199 -12.25 -24.95 52.00
C GLY A 199 -13.01 -24.03 52.96
N GLU A 200 -13.80 -23.09 52.43
CA GLU A 200 -14.68 -22.21 53.19
C GLU A 200 -15.69 -23.00 54.03
N ARG A 201 -16.35 -24.01 53.43
CA ARG A 201 -17.27 -24.90 54.16
C ARG A 201 -16.58 -25.69 55.28
N MET A 202 -15.34 -26.15 55.05
CA MET A 202 -14.55 -26.84 56.07
C MET A 202 -14.19 -25.89 57.22
N ALA A 203 -13.83 -24.64 56.94
CA ALA A 203 -13.55 -23.63 57.95
C ALA A 203 -14.79 -23.32 58.80
N ILE A 204 -15.97 -23.14 58.17
CA ILE A 204 -17.25 -22.95 58.88
C ILE A 204 -17.55 -24.14 59.80
N THR A 205 -17.36 -25.36 59.31
CA THR A 205 -17.58 -26.58 60.11
C THR A 205 -16.62 -26.65 61.30
N ALA A 206 -15.35 -26.28 61.11
CA ALA A 206 -14.37 -26.27 62.18
C ALA A 206 -14.66 -25.19 63.24
N LEU A 207 -15.16 -24.02 62.84
CA LEU A 207 -15.65 -22.99 63.74
C LEU A 207 -16.82 -23.49 64.61
N ASP A 208 -17.75 -24.25 64.02
CA ASP A 208 -18.87 -24.84 64.75
C ASP A 208 -18.40 -25.89 65.78
N ASN A 209 -17.48 -26.77 65.37
CA ASN A 209 -16.84 -27.73 66.28
C ASN A 209 -16.12 -27.03 67.45
N MET A 210 -15.40 -25.92 67.19
CA MET A 210 -14.76 -25.16 68.27
C MET A 210 -15.76 -24.55 69.25
N LYS A 211 -16.91 -24.06 68.77
CA LYS A 211 -17.99 -23.59 69.66
C LYS A 211 -18.52 -24.73 70.53
N GLN A 212 -18.68 -25.92 69.97
CA GLN A 212 -19.14 -27.09 70.72
C GLN A 212 -18.13 -27.49 71.80
N VAL A 213 -16.83 -27.52 71.48
CA VAL A 213 -15.77 -27.84 72.45
C VAL A 213 -15.71 -26.77 73.55
N LEU A 214 -15.84 -25.49 73.21
CA LEU A 214 -15.87 -24.41 74.19
C LEU A 214 -17.02 -24.60 75.19
N GLY A 215 -18.23 -24.90 74.70
CA GLY A 215 -19.38 -25.19 75.56
C GLY A 215 -19.19 -26.41 76.46
N GLN A 216 -18.48 -27.45 75.99
CA GLN A 216 -18.12 -28.60 76.81
C GLN A 216 -17.14 -28.23 77.93
N ILE A 217 -16.15 -27.37 77.64
CA ILE A 217 -15.17 -26.92 78.64
C ILE A 217 -15.83 -26.03 79.69
N GLU A 218 -16.73 -25.11 79.28
CA GLU A 218 -17.51 -24.30 80.21
C GLU A 218 -18.36 -25.18 81.14
N GLY A 219 -19.03 -26.19 80.59
CA GLY A 219 -19.79 -27.17 81.37
C GLY A 219 -18.91 -27.96 82.36
N ASN A 220 -17.74 -28.41 81.93
CA ASN A 220 -16.78 -29.10 82.80
C ASN A 220 -16.20 -28.18 83.89
N GLY A 221 -16.03 -26.88 83.59
CA GLY A 221 -15.65 -25.86 84.56
C GLY A 221 -16.68 -25.76 85.69
N GLN A 222 -17.97 -25.71 85.34
CA GLN A 222 -19.05 -25.67 86.32
C GLN A 222 -19.07 -26.92 87.22
N LEU A 223 -18.86 -28.11 86.64
CA LEU A 223 -18.75 -29.37 87.38
C LEU A 223 -17.55 -29.37 88.34
N THR A 224 -16.40 -28.83 87.89
CA THR A 224 -15.18 -28.73 88.71
C THR A 224 -15.38 -27.80 89.90
N VAL A 225 -16.07 -26.68 89.72
CA VAL A 225 -16.44 -25.75 90.81
C VAL A 225 -17.32 -26.47 91.84
N SER A 226 -18.39 -27.13 91.38
CA SER A 226 -19.30 -27.89 92.27
C SER A 226 -18.56 -29.01 93.01
N PHE A 227 -17.62 -29.70 92.35
CA PHE A 227 -16.79 -30.73 92.96
C PHE A 227 -15.90 -30.14 94.06
N SER A 228 -15.27 -28.98 93.82
CA SER A 228 -14.43 -28.29 94.80
C SER A 228 -15.23 -27.88 96.05
N GLU A 229 -16.46 -27.41 95.87
CA GLU A 229 -17.38 -27.12 97.00
C GLU A 229 -17.74 -28.38 97.79
N GLN A 230 -17.96 -29.51 97.10
CA GLN A 230 -18.25 -30.79 97.76
C GLN A 230 -17.06 -31.26 98.60
N VAL A 231 -15.84 -31.18 98.05
CA VAL A 231 -14.60 -31.52 98.74
C VAL A 231 -14.38 -30.62 99.96
N GLN A 232 -14.69 -29.33 99.86
CA GLN A 232 -14.62 -28.39 100.99
C GLN A 232 -15.59 -28.79 102.12
N LYS A 233 -16.81 -29.22 101.79
CA LYS A 233 -17.78 -29.71 102.78
C LYS A 233 -17.29 -30.98 103.47
N ILE A 234 -16.67 -31.91 102.73
CA ILE A 234 -16.06 -33.11 103.32
C ILE A 234 -14.95 -32.69 104.29
N GLY A 235 -14.11 -31.72 103.94
CA GLY A 235 -13.08 -31.18 104.83
C GLY A 235 -13.64 -30.69 106.16
N THR A 236 -14.72 -29.91 106.10
CA THR A 236 -15.40 -29.40 107.31
C THR A 236 -15.95 -30.53 108.18
N ILE A 237 -16.47 -31.61 107.58
CA ILE A 237 -16.95 -32.79 108.32
C ILE A 237 -15.78 -33.55 108.96
N THR A 238 -14.67 -33.73 108.23
CA THR A 238 -13.46 -34.39 108.74
C THR A 238 -12.85 -33.61 109.92
N ASP A 239 -12.87 -32.28 109.88
CA ASP A 239 -12.45 -31.43 111.01
C ASP A 239 -13.33 -31.68 112.25
N VAL A 240 -14.65 -31.80 112.07
CA VAL A 240 -15.57 -32.14 113.18
C VAL A 240 -15.26 -33.53 113.73
N ILE A 241 -15.02 -34.52 112.88
CA ILE A 241 -14.65 -35.89 113.31
C ILE A 241 -13.35 -35.88 114.09
N THR A 242 -12.33 -35.15 113.63
CA THR A 242 -11.04 -34.99 114.32
C THR A 242 -11.24 -34.38 115.71
N ASN A 243 -12.05 -33.33 115.82
CA ASN A 243 -12.39 -32.71 117.10
C ASN A 243 -13.16 -33.66 118.02
N ILE A 244 -14.09 -34.48 117.48
CA ILE A 244 -14.81 -35.50 118.26
C ILE A 244 -13.84 -36.57 118.74
N ALA A 245 -12.94 -37.06 117.89
CA ALA A 245 -11.93 -38.05 118.25
C ALA A 245 -11.01 -37.53 119.36
N GLN A 246 -10.49 -36.31 119.26
CA GLN A 246 -9.68 -35.67 120.31
C GLN A 246 -10.44 -35.51 121.63
N LYS A 247 -11.70 -35.06 121.59
CA LYS A 247 -12.55 -34.97 122.79
C LYS A 247 -12.83 -36.34 123.40
N THR A 248 -13.06 -37.35 122.56
CA THR A 248 -13.31 -38.74 122.99
C THR A 248 -12.06 -39.32 123.63
N ASN A 249 -10.87 -39.04 123.08
CA ASN A 249 -9.61 -39.47 123.66
C ASN A 249 -9.36 -38.81 125.03
N LEU A 250 -9.63 -37.50 125.16
CA LEU A 250 -9.55 -36.80 126.45
C LEU A 250 -10.55 -37.33 127.48
N LEU A 251 -11.78 -37.65 127.06
CA LEU A 251 -12.79 -38.28 127.92
C LEU A 251 -12.36 -39.68 128.36
N ALA A 252 -11.82 -40.48 127.43
CA ALA A 252 -11.31 -41.81 127.69
C ALA A 252 -10.11 -41.77 128.65
N LEU A 253 -9.17 -40.85 128.44
CA LEU A 253 -8.03 -40.63 129.32
C LEU A 253 -8.47 -40.26 130.75
N ASN A 254 -9.44 -39.35 130.88
CA ASN A 254 -10.01 -38.99 132.18
C ASN A 254 -10.70 -40.20 132.85
N ALA A 255 -11.39 -41.04 132.07
CA ALA A 255 -12.00 -42.27 132.57
C ALA A 255 -10.96 -43.31 133.00
N THR A 256 -9.85 -43.47 132.27
CA THR A 256 -8.72 -44.34 132.64
C THR A 256 -8.06 -43.87 133.94
N ILE A 257 -7.87 -42.54 134.10
CA ILE A 257 -7.32 -41.95 135.33
C ILE A 257 -8.24 -42.23 136.53
N GLU A 258 -9.55 -42.00 136.39
CA GLU A 258 -10.50 -42.22 137.50
C GLU A 258 -10.71 -43.71 137.80
N ALA A 259 -10.63 -44.58 136.79
CA ALA A 259 -10.64 -46.03 136.96
C ALA A 259 -9.38 -46.55 137.69
N ALA A 260 -8.20 -45.99 137.40
CA ALA A 260 -6.97 -46.27 138.14
C ALA A 260 -7.05 -45.80 139.60
N ARG A 261 -7.78 -44.71 139.85
CA ARG A 261 -8.02 -44.15 141.20
C ARG A 261 -8.95 -45.02 142.06
N ALA A 262 -9.86 -45.77 141.44
CA ALA A 262 -10.79 -46.68 142.10
C ALA A 262 -10.18 -48.06 142.47
N GLY A 263 -8.90 -48.30 142.16
CA GLY A 263 -8.19 -49.54 142.51
C GLY A 263 -8.79 -50.80 141.90
N GLU A 264 -8.88 -51.90 142.65
CA GLU A 264 -9.39 -53.21 142.18
C GLU A 264 -10.83 -53.14 141.61
N TYR A 265 -11.68 -52.24 142.12
CA TYR A 265 -13.06 -52.10 141.66
C TYR A 265 -13.20 -51.35 140.31
N GLY A 266 -12.15 -50.66 139.86
CA GLY A 266 -12.13 -49.90 138.60
C GLY A 266 -11.55 -50.66 137.41
N HIS A 267 -11.04 -51.88 137.61
CA HIS A 267 -10.22 -52.57 136.61
C HIS A 267 -10.96 -52.84 135.28
N GLY A 268 -12.22 -53.27 135.34
CA GLY A 268 -13.04 -53.47 134.13
C GLY A 268 -13.36 -52.18 133.38
N PHE A 269 -13.51 -51.06 134.09
CA PHE A 269 -13.71 -49.73 133.47
C PHE A 269 -12.44 -49.18 132.85
N ALA A 270 -11.27 -49.44 133.46
CA ALA A 270 -9.98 -49.04 132.91
C ALA A 270 -9.72 -49.70 131.55
N VAL A 271 -10.03 -50.99 131.40
CA VAL A 271 -9.87 -51.72 130.12
C VAL A 271 -10.77 -51.14 129.03
N VAL A 272 -12.02 -50.81 129.34
CA VAL A 272 -12.94 -50.19 128.37
C VAL A 272 -12.48 -48.77 128.00
N ALA A 273 -12.03 -47.98 128.98
CA ALA A 273 -11.52 -46.63 128.73
C ALA A 273 -10.24 -46.63 127.87
N GLU A 274 -9.31 -47.57 128.11
CA GLU A 274 -8.12 -47.78 127.27
C GLU A 274 -8.50 -48.16 125.82
N GLU A 275 -9.50 -49.03 125.63
CA GLU A 275 -9.96 -49.43 124.30
C GLU A 275 -10.66 -48.28 123.56
N VAL A 276 -11.43 -47.44 124.28
CA VAL A 276 -12.04 -46.21 123.72
C VAL A 276 -10.98 -45.17 123.35
N SER A 277 -9.91 -45.03 124.16
CA SER A 277 -8.77 -44.15 123.85
C SER A 277 -8.05 -44.59 122.58
N LYS A 278 -7.76 -45.90 122.44
CA LYS A 278 -7.19 -46.46 121.20
C LYS A 278 -8.09 -46.26 119.99
N LEU A 279 -9.40 -46.44 120.14
CA LEU A 279 -10.36 -46.21 119.05
C LEU A 279 -10.41 -44.73 118.65
N ALA A 280 -10.33 -43.82 119.63
CA ALA A 280 -10.28 -42.38 119.39
C ALA A 280 -8.97 -41.95 118.70
N ASP A 281 -7.82 -42.50 119.10
CA ASP A 281 -6.54 -42.27 118.42
C ASP A 281 -6.56 -42.80 116.99
N SER A 282 -7.05 -44.01 116.76
CA SER A 282 -7.21 -44.59 115.42
C SER A 282 -8.18 -43.78 114.54
N THR A 283 -9.25 -43.24 115.14
CA THR A 283 -10.19 -42.33 114.45
C THR A 283 -9.50 -41.01 114.08
N SER A 284 -8.66 -40.46 114.96
CA SER A 284 -7.90 -39.23 114.70
C SER A 284 -6.84 -39.44 113.61
N GLU A 285 -6.16 -40.59 113.60
CA GLU A 285 -5.21 -40.95 112.56
C GLU A 285 -5.90 -41.10 111.20
N SER A 286 -7.02 -41.83 111.15
CA SER A 286 -7.83 -42.00 109.94
C SER A 286 -8.37 -40.66 109.42
N ALA A 287 -8.84 -39.78 110.31
CA ALA A 287 -9.28 -38.44 109.94
C ALA A 287 -8.12 -37.60 109.38
N GLY A 288 -6.90 -37.74 109.93
CA GLY A 288 -5.69 -37.11 109.40
C GLY A 288 -5.33 -37.59 107.98
N GLU A 289 -5.48 -38.89 107.70
CA GLU A 289 -5.31 -39.42 106.34
C GLU A 289 -6.36 -38.85 105.37
N ILE A 290 -7.63 -38.78 105.80
CA ILE A 290 -8.71 -38.17 105.01
C ILE A 290 -8.39 -36.70 104.71
N THR A 291 -7.87 -35.93 105.68
CA THR A 291 -7.46 -34.53 105.47
C THR A 291 -6.38 -34.42 104.39
N ARG A 292 -5.35 -35.29 104.41
CA ARG A 292 -4.33 -35.31 103.34
C ARG A 292 -4.93 -35.66 101.97
N LEU A 293 -5.87 -36.60 101.91
CA LEU A 293 -6.58 -36.95 100.67
C LEU A 293 -7.40 -35.77 100.12
N ILE A 294 -8.06 -35.01 101.01
CA ILE A 294 -8.83 -33.81 100.66
C ILE A 294 -7.91 -32.72 100.13
N GLU A 295 -6.78 -32.44 100.79
CA GLU A 295 -5.79 -31.47 100.32
C GLU A 295 -5.24 -31.82 98.94
N ASN A 296 -4.84 -33.08 98.74
CA ASN A 296 -4.39 -33.57 97.44
C ASN A 296 -5.48 -33.46 96.37
N THR A 297 -6.73 -33.83 96.70
CA THR A 297 -7.87 -33.74 95.77
C THR A 297 -8.18 -32.28 95.41
N ARG A 298 -8.07 -31.37 96.37
CA ARG A 298 -8.24 -29.93 96.14
C ARG A 298 -7.14 -29.37 95.24
N GLU A 299 -5.89 -29.77 95.47
CA GLU A 299 -4.77 -29.37 94.60
C GLU A 299 -4.96 -29.89 93.17
N GLN A 300 -5.37 -31.16 93.01
CA GLN A 300 -5.68 -31.73 91.71
C GLN A 300 -6.86 -31.01 91.02
N SER A 301 -7.93 -30.71 91.76
CA SER A 301 -9.06 -29.92 91.25
C SER A 301 -8.63 -28.53 90.78
N HIS A 302 -7.72 -27.87 91.50
CA HIS A 302 -7.18 -26.58 91.07
C HIS A 302 -6.34 -26.69 89.79
N LYS A 303 -5.50 -27.73 89.67
CA LYS A 303 -4.73 -28.00 88.43
C LYS A 303 -5.64 -28.25 87.24
N VAL A 304 -6.73 -29.01 87.42
CA VAL A 304 -7.74 -29.25 86.37
C VAL A 304 -8.40 -27.94 85.95
N TYR A 305 -8.78 -27.08 86.89
CA TYR A 305 -9.37 -25.78 86.59
C TYR A 305 -8.41 -24.85 85.82
N GLN A 306 -7.12 -24.79 86.21
CA GLN A 306 -6.11 -24.02 85.47
C GLN A 306 -5.93 -24.54 84.04
N SER A 307 -5.88 -25.87 83.85
CA SER A 307 -5.79 -26.49 82.53
C SER A 307 -7.00 -26.18 81.65
N MET A 308 -8.20 -26.07 82.24
CA MET A 308 -9.41 -25.63 81.53
C MET A 308 -9.30 -24.17 81.06
N LEU A 309 -8.81 -23.26 81.91
CA LEU A 309 -8.60 -21.85 81.51
C LEU A 309 -7.60 -21.73 80.36
N GLU A 310 -6.52 -22.50 80.39
CA GLU A 310 -5.53 -22.53 79.30
C GLU A 310 -6.12 -23.13 78.02
N SER A 311 -7.00 -24.13 78.15
CA SER A 311 -7.73 -24.71 77.02
C SER A 311 -8.71 -23.71 76.38
N ILE A 312 -9.43 -22.92 77.18
CA ILE A 312 -10.30 -21.83 76.68
C ILE A 312 -9.49 -20.84 75.85
N LYS A 313 -8.35 -20.38 76.38
CA LYS A 313 -7.46 -19.45 75.66
C LYS A 313 -6.96 -20.04 74.34
N SER A 314 -6.60 -21.33 74.34
CA SER A 314 -6.13 -22.03 73.15
C SER A 314 -7.21 -22.19 72.08
N ILE A 315 -8.46 -22.45 72.49
CA ILE A 315 -9.61 -22.53 71.58
C ILE A 315 -9.94 -21.17 70.98
N ASP A 316 -9.90 -20.09 71.78
CA ASP A 316 -10.20 -18.75 71.27
C ASP A 316 -9.17 -18.31 70.21
N ALA A 317 -7.87 -18.58 70.45
CA ALA A 317 -6.83 -18.39 69.45
C ALA A 317 -7.04 -19.27 68.20
N GLY A 318 -7.49 -20.51 68.38
CA GLY A 318 -7.87 -21.40 67.28
C GLY A 318 -9.05 -20.84 66.45
N ARG A 319 -10.04 -20.24 67.12
CA ARG A 319 -11.22 -19.64 66.48
C ARG A 319 -10.81 -18.48 65.59
N GLU A 320 -9.96 -17.59 66.10
CA GLU A 320 -9.42 -16.45 65.33
C GLU A 320 -8.64 -16.94 64.10
N ALA A 321 -7.80 -17.96 64.26
CA ALA A 321 -7.04 -18.53 63.14
C ALA A 321 -7.96 -19.11 62.04
N ILE A 322 -9.03 -19.82 62.42
CA ILE A 322 -9.98 -20.37 61.43
C ILE A 322 -10.82 -19.28 60.76
N ASP A 323 -11.18 -18.21 61.49
CA ASP A 323 -11.89 -17.07 60.90
C ASP A 323 -11.04 -16.38 59.81
N ILE A 324 -9.74 -16.20 60.06
CA ILE A 324 -8.79 -15.68 59.06
C ILE A 324 -8.72 -16.61 57.84
N VAL A 325 -8.71 -17.93 58.04
CA VAL A 325 -8.73 -18.92 56.95
C VAL A 325 -10.04 -18.83 56.14
N GLY A 326 -11.19 -18.68 56.80
CA GLY A 326 -12.49 -18.49 56.15
C GLY A 326 -12.49 -17.26 55.24
N ASN A 327 -12.09 -16.11 55.78
CA ASN A 327 -11.97 -14.86 55.02
C ASN A 327 -10.98 -14.97 53.85
N SER A 328 -9.91 -15.75 54.01
CA SER A 328 -8.94 -16.01 52.94
C SER A 328 -9.56 -16.81 51.78
N PHE A 329 -10.42 -17.79 52.08
CA PHE A 329 -11.15 -18.53 51.03
C PHE A 329 -12.16 -17.65 50.31
N THR A 330 -12.89 -16.77 51.01
CA THR A 330 -13.80 -15.80 50.38
C THR A 330 -13.05 -14.89 49.42
N ALA A 331 -11.90 -14.33 49.84
CA ALA A 331 -11.05 -13.52 48.95
C ALA A 331 -10.51 -14.31 47.75
N LEU A 332 -10.22 -15.60 47.92
CA LEU A 332 -9.74 -16.47 46.85
C LEU A 332 -10.84 -16.74 45.81
N ILE A 333 -12.09 -16.95 46.26
CA ILE A 333 -13.27 -17.08 45.39
C ILE A 333 -13.41 -15.84 44.50
N ASP A 334 -13.43 -14.63 45.09
CA ASP A 334 -13.57 -13.38 44.34
C ASP A 334 -12.47 -13.21 43.26
N LYS A 335 -11.23 -13.56 43.60
CA LYS A 335 -10.10 -13.48 42.66
C LYS A 335 -10.18 -14.52 41.55
N ALA A 336 -10.65 -15.72 41.86
CA ALA A 336 -10.86 -16.79 40.87
C ALA A 336 -11.99 -16.42 39.90
N GLU A 337 -13.14 -15.97 40.40
CA GLU A 337 -14.28 -15.51 39.59
C GLU A 337 -13.88 -14.32 38.69
N THR A 338 -13.12 -13.35 39.23
CA THR A 338 -12.57 -12.24 38.43
C THR A 338 -11.64 -12.74 37.32
N SER A 339 -10.83 -13.76 37.59
CA SER A 339 -9.90 -14.33 36.61
C SER A 339 -10.65 -15.07 35.49
N GLN A 340 -11.73 -15.77 35.84
CA GLN A 340 -12.63 -16.41 34.88
C GLN A 340 -13.28 -15.39 33.93
N LEU A 341 -13.81 -14.28 34.48
CA LEU A 341 -14.38 -13.20 33.66
C LEU A 341 -13.35 -12.60 32.69
N LYS A 342 -12.11 -12.39 33.15
CA LYS A 342 -11.03 -11.91 32.30
C LYS A 342 -10.66 -12.91 31.21
N ALA A 343 -10.65 -14.21 31.52
CA ALA A 343 -10.39 -15.25 30.54
C ALA A 343 -11.43 -15.23 29.41
N VAL A 344 -12.72 -15.11 29.75
CA VAL A 344 -13.81 -14.95 28.75
C VAL A 344 -13.60 -13.71 27.88
N GLY A 345 -13.22 -12.58 28.49
CA GLY A 345 -12.93 -11.35 27.74
C GLY A 345 -11.73 -11.49 26.79
N ILE A 346 -10.69 -12.25 27.18
CA ILE A 346 -9.56 -12.56 26.30
C ILE A 346 -10.04 -13.40 25.11
N THR A 347 -10.89 -14.42 25.32
CA THR A 347 -11.45 -15.24 24.25
C THR A 347 -12.24 -14.39 23.23
N GLU A 348 -13.06 -13.45 23.70
CA GLU A 348 -13.78 -12.53 22.82
C GLU A 348 -12.84 -11.65 21.98
N LEU A 349 -11.81 -11.07 22.61
CA LEU A 349 -10.79 -10.28 21.91
C LEU A 349 -10.02 -11.10 20.88
N THR A 350 -9.69 -12.35 21.19
CA THR A 350 -9.02 -13.24 20.21
C THR A 350 -9.92 -13.54 19.02
N GLN A 351 -11.23 -13.68 19.21
CA GLN A 351 -12.17 -13.89 18.11
C GLN A 351 -12.24 -12.66 17.19
N GLN A 352 -12.25 -11.45 17.76
CA GLN A 352 -12.18 -10.21 16.99
C GLN A 352 -10.86 -10.09 16.21
N GLN A 353 -9.73 -10.44 16.84
CA GLN A 353 -8.43 -10.43 16.18
C GLN A 353 -8.34 -11.43 15.02
N LEU A 354 -8.97 -12.61 15.13
CA LEU A 354 -9.08 -13.55 14.02
C LEU A 354 -9.85 -12.95 12.83
N GLY A 355 -10.96 -12.24 13.10
CA GLY A 355 -11.69 -11.51 12.04
C GLY A 355 -10.85 -10.42 11.38
N GLY A 356 -10.04 -9.70 12.16
CA GLY A 356 -9.08 -8.72 11.64
C GLY A 356 -7.99 -9.36 10.79
N ALA A 357 -7.44 -10.50 11.22
CA ALA A 357 -6.44 -11.25 10.47
C ALA A 357 -7.02 -11.73 9.11
N GLN A 358 -8.26 -12.20 9.09
CA GLN A 358 -8.95 -12.58 7.84
C GLN A 358 -9.11 -11.38 6.89
N SER A 359 -9.49 -10.23 7.41
CA SER A 359 -9.61 -9.00 6.61
C SER A 359 -8.26 -8.58 5.99
N ILE A 360 -7.16 -8.80 6.71
CA ILE A 360 -5.81 -8.57 6.19
C ILE A 360 -5.48 -9.56 5.06
N VAL A 361 -5.84 -10.85 5.20
CA VAL A 361 -5.66 -11.84 4.13
C VAL A 361 -6.38 -11.41 2.84
N GLU A 362 -7.63 -10.97 2.94
CA GLU A 362 -8.40 -10.48 1.79
C GLU A 362 -7.75 -9.26 1.11
N ALA A 363 -7.21 -8.34 1.92
CA ALA A 363 -6.47 -7.18 1.40
C ALA A 363 -5.19 -7.60 0.67
N ILE A 364 -4.45 -8.58 1.23
CA ILE A 364 -3.23 -9.13 0.62
C ILE A 364 -3.54 -9.82 -0.71
N GLU A 365 -4.62 -10.60 -0.79
CA GLU A 365 -5.07 -11.22 -2.05
C GLU A 365 -5.42 -10.16 -3.11
N SER A 366 -6.00 -9.04 -2.69
CA SER A 366 -6.25 -7.93 -3.62
C SER A 366 -4.96 -7.29 -4.12
N ILE A 367 -3.95 -7.14 -3.25
CA ILE A 367 -2.65 -6.62 -3.63
C ILE A 367 -1.93 -7.58 -4.59
N ALA A 368 -2.05 -8.89 -4.33
CA ALA A 368 -1.49 -9.93 -5.20
C ALA A 368 -2.06 -9.84 -6.63
N ARG A 369 -3.39 -9.69 -6.75
CA ARG A 369 -4.05 -9.50 -8.05
C ARG A 369 -3.55 -8.24 -8.76
N VAL A 370 -3.39 -7.12 -8.04
CA VAL A 370 -2.87 -5.87 -8.63
C VAL A 370 -1.41 -6.05 -9.11
N ALA A 371 -0.58 -6.78 -8.37
CA ALA A 371 0.78 -7.06 -8.80
C ALA A 371 0.82 -7.92 -10.08
N GLU A 372 -0.07 -8.90 -10.20
CA GLU A 372 -0.22 -9.74 -11.38
C GLU A 372 -0.74 -8.94 -12.59
N ASP A 373 -1.77 -8.11 -12.40
CA ASP A 373 -2.30 -7.20 -13.43
C ASP A 373 -1.23 -6.20 -13.90
N ASN A 374 -0.42 -5.67 -12.98
CA ASN A 374 0.69 -4.79 -13.31
C ASN A 374 1.75 -5.52 -14.14
N ALA A 375 2.10 -6.76 -13.79
CA ALA A 375 3.06 -7.55 -14.56
C ALA A 375 2.57 -7.76 -16.01
N ALA A 376 1.31 -8.18 -16.18
CA ALA A 376 0.71 -8.36 -17.50
C ALA A 376 0.65 -7.05 -18.30
N SER A 377 0.20 -5.95 -17.67
CA SER A 377 0.14 -4.63 -18.31
C SER A 377 1.53 -4.11 -18.71
N THR A 378 2.56 -4.46 -17.93
CA THR A 378 3.94 -4.07 -18.21
C THR A 378 4.52 -4.85 -19.38
N GLU A 379 4.21 -6.14 -19.51
CA GLU A 379 4.58 -6.95 -20.68
C GLU A 379 3.93 -6.39 -21.96
N GLU A 380 2.63 -6.08 -21.93
CA GLU A 380 1.92 -5.47 -23.06
C GLU A 380 2.50 -4.10 -23.44
N ALA A 381 2.75 -3.24 -22.44
CA ALA A 381 3.34 -1.93 -22.66
C ALA A 381 4.77 -2.03 -23.22
N SER A 382 5.55 -3.02 -22.79
CA SER A 382 6.89 -3.28 -23.31
C SER A 382 6.83 -3.65 -24.80
N ALA A 383 5.96 -4.59 -25.17
CA ALA A 383 5.77 -5.00 -26.55
C ALA A 383 5.33 -3.82 -27.45
N ALA A 384 4.38 -3.02 -26.98
CA ALA A 384 3.91 -1.82 -27.71
C ALA A 384 5.03 -0.77 -27.86
N THR A 385 5.87 -0.61 -26.84
CA THR A 385 7.00 0.34 -26.88
C THR A 385 8.09 -0.13 -27.86
N GLU A 386 8.36 -1.43 -27.93
CA GLU A 386 9.28 -2.01 -28.92
C GLU A 386 8.76 -1.81 -30.36
N GLU A 387 7.47 -2.09 -30.60
CA GLU A 387 6.85 -1.89 -31.92
C GLU A 387 6.84 -0.40 -32.33
N GLN A 388 6.57 0.49 -31.37
CA GLN A 388 6.63 1.93 -31.59
C GLN A 388 8.05 2.38 -31.94
N SER A 389 9.07 1.91 -31.23
CA SER A 389 10.46 2.24 -31.52
C SER A 389 10.87 1.80 -32.94
N ALA A 390 10.50 0.57 -33.33
CA ALA A 390 10.75 0.06 -34.67
C ALA A 390 10.04 0.91 -35.76
N SER A 391 8.79 1.29 -35.51
CA SER A 391 8.02 2.15 -36.43
C SER A 391 8.65 3.55 -36.59
N MET A 392 9.25 4.11 -35.53
CA MET A 392 9.95 5.40 -35.60
C MET A 392 11.28 5.32 -36.36
N GLU A 393 12.01 4.21 -36.24
CA GLU A 393 13.19 3.95 -37.08
C GLU A 393 12.82 3.89 -38.57
N GLU A 394 11.74 3.18 -38.92
CA GLU A 394 11.22 3.14 -40.29
C GLU A 394 10.79 4.52 -40.79
N MET A 395 10.12 5.32 -39.94
CA MET A 395 9.72 6.68 -40.28
C MET A 395 10.92 7.60 -40.52
N THR A 396 11.98 7.45 -39.72
CA THR A 396 13.25 8.17 -39.90
C THR A 396 13.86 7.84 -41.26
N PHE A 397 13.95 6.55 -41.60
CA PHE A 397 14.47 6.10 -42.89
C PHE A 397 13.62 6.58 -44.07
N ALA A 398 12.29 6.48 -43.97
CA ALA A 398 11.37 6.95 -45.01
C ALA A 398 11.48 8.46 -45.24
N SER A 399 11.61 9.23 -44.15
CA SER A 399 11.79 10.68 -44.19
C SER A 399 13.11 11.08 -44.84
N GLN A 400 14.22 10.43 -44.47
CA GLN A 400 15.51 10.65 -45.13
C GLN A 400 15.43 10.36 -46.64
N ARG A 401 14.73 9.29 -47.03
CA ARG A 401 14.53 8.95 -48.45
C ARG A 401 13.67 9.97 -49.21
N LEU A 402 12.63 10.53 -48.58
CA LEU A 402 11.84 11.62 -49.16
C LEU A 402 12.67 12.89 -49.33
N SER A 403 13.53 13.21 -48.36
CA SER A 403 14.49 14.32 -48.45
C SER A 403 15.45 14.13 -49.63
N THR A 404 16.02 12.94 -49.80
CA THR A 404 16.88 12.62 -50.96
C THR A 404 16.14 12.77 -52.29
N LEU A 405 14.92 12.22 -52.41
CA LEU A 405 14.11 12.35 -53.63
C LEU A 405 13.76 13.81 -53.94
N ALA A 406 13.48 14.61 -52.92
CA ALA A 406 13.21 16.03 -53.09
C ALA A 406 14.44 16.79 -53.60
N ASP A 407 15.64 16.44 -53.12
CA ASP A 407 16.92 17.02 -53.58
C ASP A 407 17.27 16.58 -55.01
N GLU A 408 17.00 15.32 -55.37
CA GLU A 408 17.15 14.82 -56.75
C GLU A 408 16.20 15.54 -57.72
N LEU A 409 14.94 15.79 -57.30
CA LEU A 409 13.99 16.59 -58.08
C LEU A 409 14.47 18.03 -58.22
N LEU A 410 14.98 18.64 -57.13
CA LEU A 410 15.52 20.00 -57.13
C LEU A 410 16.70 20.13 -58.10
N THR A 411 17.61 19.14 -58.08
CA THR A 411 18.75 19.04 -58.99
C THR A 411 18.27 18.88 -60.44
N SER A 412 17.27 18.04 -60.69
CA SER A 412 16.71 17.82 -62.02
C SER A 412 16.08 19.10 -62.61
N VAL A 413 15.38 19.88 -61.79
CA VAL A 413 14.78 21.15 -62.23
C VAL A 413 15.78 22.31 -62.28
N SER A 414 16.91 22.22 -61.58
CA SER A 414 17.97 23.25 -61.59
C SER A 414 18.62 23.45 -62.96
N ARG A 415 18.52 22.45 -63.85
CA ARG A 415 18.93 22.56 -65.25
C ARG A 415 18.13 23.62 -66.02
N PHE A 416 16.91 23.92 -65.58
CA PHE A 416 16.08 24.95 -66.20
C PHE A 416 16.36 26.32 -65.57
N ASN A 417 16.83 27.26 -66.38
CA ASN A 417 17.08 28.62 -65.95
C ASN A 417 15.79 29.45 -65.98
N LEU A 418 15.22 29.71 -64.80
CA LEU A 418 14.01 30.51 -64.65
C LEU A 418 14.24 32.02 -64.83
N GLY A 419 15.51 32.47 -64.94
CA GLY A 419 15.90 33.87 -64.82
C GLY A 419 15.87 34.33 -63.37
N ALA A 420 16.56 35.43 -63.05
CA ALA A 420 16.43 36.04 -61.74
C ALA A 420 14.96 36.45 -61.52
N GLU A 421 14.31 35.87 -60.52
CA GLU A 421 13.15 36.50 -59.90
C GLU A 421 13.56 37.95 -59.62
N GLN A 422 12.87 38.90 -60.25
CA GLN A 422 12.80 40.23 -59.65
C GLN A 422 12.09 39.99 -58.32
N THR A 423 12.90 39.87 -57.27
CA THR A 423 12.47 40.07 -55.90
C THR A 423 11.84 41.47 -55.85
N THR A 424 10.55 41.55 -56.11
CA THR A 424 9.71 42.56 -55.48
C THR A 424 9.77 42.28 -53.99
N SER A 425 10.82 42.83 -53.38
CA SER A 425 10.89 43.12 -51.97
C SER A 425 9.78 44.13 -51.69
N GLU A 426 8.56 43.64 -51.52
CA GLU A 426 7.54 44.38 -50.78
C GLU A 426 7.72 44.04 -49.30
N THR A 427 8.01 45.10 -48.57
CA THR A 427 8.28 45.25 -47.14
C THR A 427 7.27 44.61 -46.21
#